data_AF-A0A9N8L3L1-F1
#
_entry.id   AF-A0A9N8L3L1-F1
#
_cell.length_a   1.000
_cell.length_b   1.000
_cell.length_c   1.000
_cell.angle_alpha   90.00
_cell.angle_beta   90.00
_cell.angle_gamma   90.00
#
_symmetry.space_group_name_H-M   'P 1'
#
loop_
_entity.id
_entity.type
_entity.pdbx_description
1 polymer ?
#
loop_
_entity_poly.entity_id
_entity_poly.type
_entity_poly.pdbx_seq_one_letter_code
_entity_poly.pdbx_strand_id
1 'polypeptide(L)' 'MGDKGDGETFDDAVEERVINEEYKIWKKNTPFLYDLVMTHALEWPSLTAQWLPDVTRPEGKDYSVHRVNFGYTHIR' A
#
# COMPACT_ATOMS: atom_id res chain seq x y z
N MET A 1 -13.82 -28.05 -15.83
CA MET A 1 -14.40 -26.90 -15.12
C MET A 1 -14.93 -27.40 -13.79
N GLY A 2 -14.16 -27.24 -12.72
CA GLY A 2 -14.59 -27.63 -11.37
C GLY A 2 -15.58 -26.61 -10.83
N ASP A 3 -16.65 -27.11 -10.24
CA ASP A 3 -17.63 -26.37 -9.44
C ASP A 3 -16.89 -25.64 -8.30
N LYS A 4 -16.62 -24.34 -8.48
CA LYS A 4 -16.14 -23.46 -7.40
C LYS A 4 -17.37 -23.10 -6.56
N GLY A 5 -17.71 -24.03 -5.67
CA GLY A 5 -18.90 -23.98 -4.84
C GLY A 5 -18.86 -22.84 -3.82
N ASP A 6 -20.05 -22.34 -3.50
CA ASP A 6 -20.39 -21.17 -2.66
C ASP A 6 -19.66 -21.04 -1.30
N GLY A 7 -18.90 -22.06 -0.87
CA GLY A 7 -18.05 -22.05 0.31
C GLY A 7 -16.80 -21.16 0.20
N GLU A 8 -16.15 -21.08 -0.97
CA GLU A 8 -14.97 -20.19 -1.16
C GLU A 8 -15.38 -18.72 -1.02
N THR A 9 -16.52 -18.34 -1.62
CA THR A 9 -17.03 -16.96 -1.56
C THR A 9 -17.47 -16.51 -0.16
N PHE A 10 -17.88 -17.43 0.70
CA PHE A 10 -18.23 -17.11 2.09
C PHE A 10 -16.97 -16.88 2.94
N ASP A 11 -15.92 -17.66 2.71
CA ASP A 11 -14.62 -17.52 3.39
C ASP A 11 -13.97 -16.17 3.04
N ASP A 12 -13.93 -15.82 1.75
CA ASP A 12 -13.42 -14.52 1.26
C ASP A 12 -14.14 -13.33 1.92
N ALA A 13 -15.46 -13.41 2.08
CA ALA A 13 -16.26 -12.34 2.68
C ALA A 13 -16.04 -12.19 4.19
N VAL A 14 -15.72 -13.29 4.89
CA VAL A 14 -15.33 -13.24 6.31
C VAL A 14 -13.92 -12.66 6.43
N GLU A 15 -12.99 -13.10 5.58
CA GLU A 15 -11.62 -12.59 5.55
C GLU A 15 -11.57 -11.08 5.27
N GLU A 16 -12.32 -10.59 4.28
CA GLU A 16 -12.38 -9.16 3.96
C GLU A 16 -12.91 -8.32 5.13
N ARG A 17 -13.87 -8.85 5.91
CA ARG A 17 -14.37 -8.17 7.12
C ARG A 17 -13.30 -8.07 8.19
N VAL A 18 -12.56 -9.16 8.43
CA VAL A 18 -11.46 -9.17 9.40
C VAL A 18 -10.37 -8.19 9.00
N ILE A 19 -9.93 -8.22 7.73
CA ILE A 19 -8.93 -7.29 7.18
C ILE A 19 -9.36 -5.83 7.41
N ASN A 20 -10.64 -5.51 7.15
CA ASN A 20 -11.17 -4.17 7.34
C ASN A 20 -11.21 -3.71 8.80
N GLU A 21 -11.52 -4.61 9.75
CA GLU A 21 -11.51 -4.31 11.18
C GLU A 21 -10.09 -4.09 11.71
N GLU A 22 -9.16 -4.96 11.34
CA GLU A 22 -7.75 -4.83 11.71
C GLU A 22 -7.13 -3.55 11.15
N TYR A 23 -7.42 -3.22 9.89
CA TYR A 23 -6.96 -1.97 9.28
C TYR A 23 -7.48 -0.73 10.04
N LYS A 24 -8.74 -0.73 10.48
CA LYS A 24 -9.31 0.37 11.26
C LYS A 24 -8.62 0.53 12.62
N ILE A 25 -8.31 -0.58 13.30
CA ILE A 25 -7.59 -0.57 14.57
C ILE A 25 -6.17 -0.05 14.37
N TRP A 26 -5.45 -0.58 13.38
CA TRP A 26 -4.11 -0.13 13.01
C TRP A 26 -4.07 1.37 12.70
N LYS A 27 -5.05 1.87 11.94
CA LYS A 27 -5.14 3.29 11.58
C LYS A 27 -5.36 4.18 12.81
N LYS A 28 -6.16 3.75 13.79
CA LYS A 28 -6.33 4.47 15.06
C LYS A 28 -5.03 4.51 15.89
N ASN A 29 -4.24 3.44 15.82
CA ASN A 29 -3.00 3.32 16.60
C ASN A 29 -1.77 3.93 15.90
N THR A 30 -1.87 4.26 14.62
CA THR A 30 -0.75 4.77 13.80
C THR A 30 0.02 5.93 14.45
N PRO A 31 -0.61 6.96 15.07
CA PRO A 31 0.12 8.06 15.72
C PRO A 31 0.98 7.63 16.91
N PHE A 32 0.72 6.46 17.51
CA PHE A 32 1.51 5.91 18.60
C PHE A 32 2.59 4.95 18.10
N LEU A 33 2.48 4.46 16.87
CA LEU A 33 3.34 3.42 16.31
C LEU A 33 4.43 3.95 15.36
N TYR A 34 4.17 5.07 14.68
CA TYR A 34 5.03 5.59 13.62
C TYR A 34 5.17 7.10 13.70
N ASP A 35 6.38 7.61 13.49
CA ASP A 35 6.64 9.06 13.36
C ASP A 35 6.11 9.63 12.04
N LEU A 36 6.06 8.80 10.98
CA LEU A 36 5.57 9.17 9.65
C LEU A 36 4.90 7.97 8.97
N VAL A 37 3.70 8.19 8.44
CA VAL A 37 3.03 7.27 7.52
C VAL A 37 2.52 8.06 6.33
N MET A 38 2.87 7.60 5.12
CA MET A 38 2.39 8.17 3.87
C MET A 38 1.65 7.08 3.09
N THR A 39 0.43 7.38 2.66
CA THR A 39 -0.40 6.44 1.89
C THR A 39 -0.81 7.10 0.58
N HIS A 40 -0.56 6.42 -0.54
CA HIS A 40 -0.92 6.90 -1.87
C HIS A 40 -1.52 5.75 -2.68
N ALA A 41 -2.72 5.96 -3.24
CA ALA A 41 -3.34 5.03 -4.16
C ALA A 41 -2.77 5.25 -5.56
N LEU A 42 -1.93 4.32 -6.04
CA LEU A 42 -1.42 4.34 -7.41
C LEU A 42 -2.54 4.04 -8.40
N GLU A 43 -2.42 4.56 -9.62
CA GLU A 43 -3.37 4.27 -10.71
C GLU A 43 -3.40 2.77 -11.05
N TRP A 44 -2.22 2.14 -11.06
CA TRP A 44 -2.04 0.72 -11.33
C TRP A 44 -1.17 0.07 -10.25
N PRO A 45 -1.40 -1.20 -9.92
CA PRO A 45 -0.54 -1.92 -9.00
C PRO A 45 0.88 -1.98 -9.56
N SER A 46 1.84 -1.68 -8.70
CA SER A 46 3.26 -1.83 -9.01
C SER A 46 3.76 -3.17 -8.51
N LEU A 47 4.57 -3.87 -9.31
CA LEU A 47 5.23 -5.11 -8.88
C LEU A 47 6.62 -4.87 -8.27
N THR A 48 7.17 -3.66 -8.44
CA THR A 48 8.47 -3.29 -7.85
C THR A 48 8.39 -1.90 -7.20
N ALA A 49 9.20 -1.67 -6.18
CA ALA A 49 9.38 -0.36 -5.56
C ALA A 49 10.85 -0.18 -5.18
N GLN A 50 11.51 0.84 -5.71
CA GLN A 50 12.94 1.10 -5.46
C GLN A 50 13.20 2.59 -5.22
N TRP A 51 13.82 2.91 -4.09
CA TRP A 51 14.32 4.26 -3.84
C TRP A 51 15.52 4.57 -4.74
N LEU A 52 15.52 5.76 -5.34
CA LEU A 52 16.70 6.29 -6.01
C LEU A 52 17.61 6.96 -4.97
N PRO A 53 18.95 6.93 -5.16
CA PRO A 53 19.89 7.50 -4.21
C PRO A 53 19.85 9.03 -4.15
N ASP A 54 19.26 9.67 -5.17
CA ASP A 54 19.23 11.12 -5.27
C ASP A 54 18.24 11.73 -4.28
N VAL A 55 18.75 12.65 -3.45
CA VAL A 55 17.95 13.42 -2.51
C VAL A 55 18.15 14.90 -2.80
N THR A 56 17.05 15.61 -3.08
CA THR A 56 17.09 17.06 -3.34
C THR A 56 16.57 17.81 -2.12
N ARG A 57 17.33 18.79 -1.62
CA ARG A 57 16.92 19.66 -0.51
C ARG A 57 16.74 21.09 -1.04
N PRO A 58 15.51 21.55 -1.29
CA PRO A 58 15.28 22.90 -1.80
C PRO A 58 15.72 23.96 -0.77
N GLU A 59 16.38 25.02 -1.23
CA GLU A 59 16.83 26.11 -0.35
C GLU A 59 15.63 26.78 0.36
N GLY A 60 15.76 26.97 1.67
CA GLY A 60 14.73 27.60 2.49
C GLY A 60 13.49 26.72 2.76
N LYS A 61 13.54 25.41 2.47
CA LYS A 61 12.48 24.46 2.81
C LYS A 61 12.93 23.47 3.90
N ASP A 62 11.95 23.00 4.66
CA ASP A 62 12.09 22.05 5.78
C ASP A 62 11.88 20.58 5.36
N TYR A 63 11.83 20.30 4.06
CA TYR A 63 11.65 18.94 3.52
C TYR A 63 12.74 18.55 2.52
N SER A 64 12.97 17.24 2.40
CA SER A 64 13.77 16.65 1.33
C SER A 64 12.88 15.93 0.32
N VAL A 65 13.19 16.08 -0.96
CA VAL A 65 12.54 15.36 -2.05
C VAL A 65 13.31 14.09 -2.32
N HIS A 66 12.64 12.96 -2.13
CA HIS A 66 13.12 11.64 -2.50
C HIS A 66 12.32 11.12 -3.69
N ARG A 67 12.94 10.27 -4.51
CA ARG A 67 12.29 9.64 -5.67
C ARG A 67 12.20 8.13 -5.48
N VAL A 68 11.05 7.56 -5.82
CA VAL A 68 10.81 6.11 -5.85
C VAL A 68 10.43 5.72 -7.26
N ASN A 69 11.07 4.67 -7.77
CA ASN A 69 10.69 4.02 -9.01
C ASN A 69 9.68 2.90 -8.71
N PHE A 70 8.55 2.94 -9.41
CA PHE A 70 7.51 1.90 -9.39
C PHE A 70 7.49 1.22 -10.76
N GLY A 71 7.73 -0.10 -10.80
CA GLY A 71 7.73 -0.87 -12.03
C GLY A 71 6.38 -1.50 -12.35
N TYR A 72 5.93 -1.31 -13.59
CA TYR A 72 4.75 -1.96 -14.14
C TYR A 72 5.16 -3.08 -15.10
N THR A 73 4.62 -4.28 -14.93
CA THR A 73 4.66 -5.32 -15.96
C THR A 73 3.52 -5.09 -16.94
N HIS A 74 3.85 -4.76 -18.19
CA HIS A 74 2.87 -4.82 -19.27
C HIS A 74 2.69 -6.29 -19.65
N ILE A 75 1.68 -6.94 -19.07
CA ILE A 75 1.28 -8.30 -19.46
C ILE A 75 0.48 -8.14 -20.77
N ARG A 76 1.02 -8.61 -21.89
CA ARG A 76 0.30 -8.75 -23.16
C ARG A 76 -0.49 -10.04 -23.20
#